data_AF-A0A9D8Z8S7-F1
#
_entry.id   AF-A0A9D8Z8S7-F1
#
_cell.length_a   1.000
_cell.length_b   1.000
_cell.length_c   1.000
_cell.angle_alpha   90.00
_cell.angle_beta   90.00
_cell.angle_gamma   90.00
#
_symmetry.space_group_name_H-M   'P 1'
#
loop_
_entity.id
_entity.type
_entity.pdbx_description
1 polymer ?
#
loop_
_entity_poly.entity_id
_entity_poly.type
_entity_poly.pdbx_seq_one_letter_code
_entity_poly.pdbx_strand_id
1 'polypeptide(L)'
;MTSISALAVAALLATNTNPQFEGHWGGELDLGPAQLRIEIILEETDGSWSGELVSVDQGNARVPATRVTVENDRVIVDLSAAGARYEAELLPGGTLDGEFHQAGQVFELDMSALAADTDPEPAATSDDRDQEFSVSNGDVTLAGALRLPEGDGPFPAVVI
;
A
#
# COMPACT_ATOMS: atom_id res chain seq x y z
N MET A 1 -28.55 61.85 -9.85
CA MET A 1 -27.19 61.74 -10.41
C MET A 1 -26.35 61.03 -9.35
N THR A 2 -26.51 59.70 -9.31
CA THR A 2 -25.50 58.68 -9.70
C THR A 2 -24.46 58.46 -8.59
N SER A 3 -24.80 57.53 -7.70
CA SER A 3 -23.91 56.95 -6.70
C SER A 3 -22.74 56.23 -7.36
N ILE A 4 -21.54 56.39 -6.81
CA ILE A 4 -20.32 55.71 -7.23
C ILE A 4 -20.27 54.38 -6.48
N SER A 5 -20.44 53.28 -7.21
CA SER A 5 -20.27 51.92 -6.68
C SER A 5 -18.79 51.61 -6.48
N ALA A 6 -18.44 51.11 -5.30
CA ALA A 6 -17.13 50.59 -4.96
C ALA A 6 -16.89 49.25 -5.66
N LEU A 7 -15.74 49.12 -6.34
CA LEU A 7 -15.25 47.86 -6.87
C LEU A 7 -14.44 47.17 -5.75
N ALA A 8 -15.01 46.14 -5.13
CA ALA A 8 -14.26 45.24 -4.27
C ALA A 8 -13.50 44.25 -5.17
N VAL A 9 -12.16 44.29 -5.12
CA VAL A 9 -11.30 43.27 -5.72
C VAL A 9 -11.33 42.07 -4.78
N ALA A 10 -12.11 41.05 -5.11
CA ALA A 10 -12.03 39.76 -4.44
C ALA A 10 -10.75 39.06 -4.91
N ALA A 11 -9.76 38.95 -4.03
CA ALA A 11 -8.62 38.06 -4.23
C ALA A 11 -9.14 36.62 -4.16
N LEU A 12 -9.16 35.95 -5.30
CA LEU A 12 -9.46 34.53 -5.37
C LEU A 12 -8.29 33.79 -4.72
N LEU A 13 -8.48 33.31 -3.48
CA LEU A 13 -7.62 32.29 -2.91
C LEU A 13 -7.85 31.03 -3.75
N ALA A 14 -6.99 30.79 -4.73
CA ALA A 14 -6.93 29.50 -5.39
C ALA A 14 -6.43 28.50 -4.33
N THR A 15 -7.33 27.68 -3.80
CA THR A 15 -6.95 26.47 -3.09
C THR A 15 -6.24 25.59 -4.12
N ASN A 16 -4.92 25.45 -3.98
CA ASN A 16 -4.12 24.48 -4.72
C ASN A 16 -4.45 23.07 -4.19
N THR A 17 -5.71 22.66 -4.29
CA THR A 17 -6.07 21.25 -4.19
C THR A 17 -5.49 20.63 -5.44
N ASN A 18 -4.45 19.81 -5.28
CA ASN A 18 -3.95 18.99 -6.36
C ASN A 18 -4.61 17.60 -6.23
N PRO A 19 -5.82 17.38 -6.78
CA PRO A 19 -6.56 16.14 -6.59
C PRO A 19 -5.91 14.95 -7.31
N GLN A 20 -4.75 15.13 -7.95
CA GLN A 20 -4.16 14.08 -8.79
C GLN A 20 -3.72 12.84 -8.00
N PHE A 21 -3.42 12.98 -6.71
CA PHE A 21 -3.00 11.88 -5.84
C PHE A 21 -4.07 11.44 -4.85
N GLU A 22 -5.14 12.22 -4.65
CA GLU A 22 -6.18 11.87 -3.70
C GLU A 22 -6.93 10.60 -4.14
N GLY A 23 -7.12 9.67 -3.20
CA GLY A 23 -7.81 8.42 -3.44
C GLY A 23 -7.00 7.19 -3.02
N HIS A 24 -7.43 6.05 -3.55
CA HIS A 24 -6.88 4.74 -3.23
C HIS A 24 -6.00 4.27 -4.39
N TRP A 25 -4.79 3.82 -4.09
CA TRP A 25 -3.80 3.37 -5.07
C TRP A 25 -3.38 1.95 -4.78
N GLY A 26 -3.54 1.05 -5.75
CA GLY A 26 -3.23 -0.37 -5.58
C GLY A 26 -2.08 -0.81 -6.48
N GLY A 27 -1.18 -1.63 -5.93
CA GLY A 27 -0.06 -2.23 -6.65
C GLY A 27 0.38 -3.57 -6.05
N GLU A 28 1.21 -4.29 -6.79
CA GLU A 28 1.81 -5.55 -6.34
C GLU A 28 3.29 -5.33 -6.02
N LEU A 29 3.66 -5.56 -4.76
CA LEU A 29 5.04 -5.48 -4.29
C LEU A 29 5.68 -6.86 -4.40
N ASP A 30 6.64 -7.00 -5.32
CA ASP A 30 7.46 -8.20 -5.45
C ASP A 30 8.64 -8.16 -4.46
N LEU A 31 8.66 -9.09 -3.50
CA LEU A 31 9.75 -9.24 -2.54
C LEU A 31 10.71 -10.38 -2.91
N GLY A 32 10.46 -11.08 -4.02
CA GLY A 32 11.14 -12.27 -4.50
C GLY A 32 10.37 -13.56 -4.16
N PRO A 33 10.55 -14.14 -2.96
CA PRO A 33 9.85 -15.37 -2.58
C PRO A 33 8.38 -15.14 -2.20
N ALA A 34 7.94 -13.89 -2.13
CA ALA A 34 6.58 -13.49 -1.83
C ALA A 34 6.20 -12.27 -2.66
N GLN A 35 4.90 -12.18 -2.98
CA GLN A 35 4.28 -11.01 -3.60
C GLN A 35 3.19 -10.52 -2.65
N LEU A 36 3.11 -9.20 -2.43
CA LEU A 36 2.12 -8.59 -1.56
C LEU A 36 1.29 -7.57 -2.33
N ARG A 37 -0.04 -7.66 -2.23
CA ARG A 37 -0.93 -6.60 -2.70
C ARG A 37 -0.95 -5.47 -1.66
N ILE A 38 -0.50 -4.30 -2.12
CA ILE A 38 -0.40 -3.08 -1.32
C ILE A 38 -1.40 -2.07 -1.84
N GLU A 39 -2.11 -1.43 -0.91
CA GLU A 39 -2.93 -0.27 -1.16
C GLU A 39 -2.38 0.93 -0.37
N ILE A 40 -2.35 2.11 -0.99
CA ILE A 40 -2.06 3.37 -0.31
C ILE A 40 -3.27 4.28 -0.48
N ILE A 41 -3.85 4.67 0.64
CA ILE A 41 -4.94 5.64 0.73
C ILE A 41 -4.32 7.00 0.97
N LEU A 42 -4.61 7.97 0.12
CA LEU A 42 -4.13 9.35 0.23
C LEU A 42 -5.31 10.31 0.32
N GLU A 43 -5.27 11.19 1.30
CA GLU A 43 -6.32 12.18 1.56
C GLU A 43 -5.70 13.57 1.69
N GLU A 44 -6.37 14.58 1.14
CA GLU A 44 -5.98 15.98 1.26
C GLU A 44 -7.03 16.74 2.08
N THR A 45 -6.59 17.50 3.08
CA THR A 45 -7.47 18.35 3.88
C THR A 45 -6.78 19.66 4.20
N ASP A 46 -7.38 20.78 3.77
CA ASP A 46 -6.93 22.14 4.07
C ASP A 46 -5.44 22.42 3.73
N GLY A 47 -4.94 21.85 2.64
CA GLY A 47 -3.56 21.93 2.17
C GLY A 47 -2.60 20.90 2.81
N SER A 48 -3.10 20.00 3.65
CA SER A 48 -2.31 18.99 4.36
C SER A 48 -2.64 17.60 3.86
N TRP A 49 -1.61 16.81 3.57
CA TRP A 49 -1.76 15.43 3.12
C TRP A 49 -1.63 14.43 4.26
N SER A 50 -2.51 13.44 4.28
CA SER A 50 -2.41 12.23 5.09
C SER A 50 -2.43 10.99 4.21
N GLY A 51 -2.02 9.86 4.78
CA GLY A 51 -2.17 8.59 4.10
C GLY A 51 -2.02 7.39 5.00
N GLU A 52 -2.44 6.24 4.47
CA GLU A 52 -2.38 4.94 5.13
C GLU A 52 -2.00 3.88 4.10
N LEU A 53 -1.03 3.03 4.45
CA LEU A 53 -0.73 1.83 3.69
C LEU A 53 -1.53 0.66 4.25
N VAL A 54 -2.12 -0.14 3.37
CA VAL A 54 -2.81 -1.39 3.69
C VAL A 54 -2.12 -2.53 2.95
N SER A 55 -1.64 -3.55 3.67
CA SER A 55 -1.16 -4.79 3.07
C SER A 55 -2.28 -5.83 3.11
N VAL A 56 -2.89 -6.09 1.97
CA VAL A 56 -4.10 -6.92 1.83
C VAL A 56 -3.81 -8.37 2.24
N ASP A 57 -2.72 -8.93 1.72
CA ASP A 57 -2.34 -10.34 1.94
C ASP A 57 -1.78 -10.62 3.34
N GLN A 58 -1.62 -9.57 4.16
CA GLN A 58 -1.21 -9.67 5.57
C GLN A 58 -2.40 -9.43 6.52
N GLY A 59 -3.60 -9.80 6.08
CA GLY A 59 -4.83 -9.63 6.86
C GLY A 59 -5.26 -8.17 6.97
N ASN A 60 -5.11 -7.40 5.89
CA ASN A 60 -5.38 -5.96 5.83
C ASN A 60 -4.60 -5.19 6.90
N ALA A 61 -3.32 -5.52 7.09
CA ALA A 61 -2.45 -4.82 8.03
C ALA A 61 -2.32 -3.35 7.61
N ARG A 62 -2.59 -2.42 8.54
CA ARG A 62 -2.62 -0.98 8.28
C ARG A 62 -1.43 -0.28 8.91
N VAL A 63 -0.80 0.62 8.15
CA VAL A 63 0.33 1.43 8.59
C VAL A 63 0.06 2.89 8.25
N PRO A 64 -0.20 3.76 9.23
CA PRO A 64 -0.41 5.18 8.97
C PRO A 64 0.89 5.84 8.53
N ALA A 65 0.79 6.73 7.54
CA ALA A 65 1.89 7.57 7.12
C ALA A 65 2.25 8.56 8.24
N THR A 66 3.53 8.62 8.57
CA THR A 66 4.07 9.66 9.45
C THR A 66 4.20 11.01 8.76
N ARG A 67 4.34 11.00 7.43
CA ARG A 67 4.35 12.19 6.59
C ARG A 67 3.97 11.81 5.17
N VAL A 68 3.17 12.66 4.53
CA VAL A 68 2.96 12.64 3.09
C VAL A 68 3.42 13.98 2.53
N THR A 69 4.24 13.95 1.49
CA THR A 69 4.74 15.13 0.78
C THR A 69 4.38 15.00 -0.68
N VAL A 70 3.66 15.98 -1.21
CA VAL A 70 3.28 16.06 -2.63
C VAL A 70 3.90 17.31 -3.24
N GLU A 71 4.69 17.12 -4.29
CA GLU A 71 5.40 18.19 -5.01
C GLU A 71 5.30 17.97 -6.52
N ASN A 72 4.49 18.78 -7.21
CA ASN A 72 4.18 18.62 -8.63
C ASN A 72 3.60 17.22 -8.91
N ASP A 73 4.30 16.43 -9.72
CA ASP A 73 3.95 15.06 -10.10
C ASP A 73 4.64 14.00 -9.23
N ARG A 74 5.18 14.37 -8.07
CA ARG A 74 5.82 13.43 -7.14
C ARG A 74 5.08 13.35 -5.82
N VAL A 75 4.97 12.13 -5.28
CA VAL A 75 4.49 11.84 -3.94
C VAL A 75 5.55 11.07 -3.15
N ILE A 76 5.70 11.41 -1.87
CA ILE A 76 6.54 10.69 -0.91
C ILE A 76 5.70 10.38 0.33
N VAL A 77 5.66 9.11 0.72
CA VAL A 77 4.92 8.61 1.89
C VAL A 77 5.93 7.96 2.85
N ASP A 78 6.17 8.61 3.99
CA ASP A 78 7.05 8.09 5.04
C ASP A 78 6.26 7.24 6.05
N LEU A 79 6.64 5.97 6.22
CA LEU A 79 5.97 4.98 7.07
C LEU A 79 6.91 4.51 8.18
N SER A 80 7.19 5.40 9.14
CA SER A 80 8.22 5.15 10.17
C SER A 80 7.96 3.88 11.01
N ALA A 81 6.70 3.54 11.27
CA ALA A 81 6.34 2.33 12.04
C ALA A 81 6.74 1.03 11.33
N ALA A 82 6.79 1.03 9.99
CA ALA A 82 7.24 -0.08 9.18
C ALA A 82 8.71 0.04 8.74
N GLY A 83 9.42 1.10 9.17
CA GLY A 83 10.76 1.42 8.70
C GLY A 83 10.82 1.55 7.17
N ALA A 84 9.75 2.10 6.58
CA ALA A 84 9.54 2.10 5.14
C ALA A 84 9.24 3.50 4.59
N ARG A 85 9.42 3.64 3.28
CA ARG A 85 9.07 4.82 2.50
C ARG A 85 8.61 4.39 1.11
N TYR A 86 7.57 5.03 0.61
CA TYR A 86 7.17 4.95 -0.79
C TYR A 86 7.45 6.29 -1.48
N GLU A 87 8.10 6.26 -2.64
CA GLU A 87 8.37 7.43 -3.48
C GLU A 87 7.87 7.14 -4.89
N ALA A 88 7.05 8.01 -5.46
CA ALA A 88 6.51 7.77 -6.81
C ALA A 88 6.26 9.04 -7.61
N GLU A 89 6.30 8.89 -8.93
CA GLU A 89 5.95 9.91 -9.91
C GLU A 89 4.64 9.55 -10.63
N LEU A 90 3.73 10.51 -10.78
CA LEU A 90 2.49 10.32 -11.54
C LEU A 90 2.78 10.42 -13.04
N LEU A 91 2.61 9.30 -13.75
CA LEU A 91 2.79 9.24 -15.19
C LEU A 91 1.55 9.71 -15.97
N PRO A 92 1.74 10.20 -17.21
CA PRO A 92 0.65 10.43 -18.15
C PRO A 92 -0.13 9.12 -18.40
N GLY A 93 -1.35 9.03 -17.88
CA GLY A 93 -2.14 7.80 -17.91
C GLY A 93 -2.75 7.42 -16.56
N GLY A 94 -2.30 8.06 -15.47
CA GLY A 94 -2.88 7.87 -14.13
C GLY A 94 -2.27 6.69 -13.36
N THR A 95 -1.01 6.38 -13.62
CA THR A 95 -0.23 5.36 -12.90
C THR A 95 0.85 6.06 -12.08
N LEU A 96 1.06 5.60 -10.85
CA LEU A 96 2.21 5.96 -10.04
C LEU A 96 3.34 4.98 -10.37
N ASP A 97 4.43 5.51 -10.91
CA ASP A 97 5.68 4.79 -11.12
C ASP A 97 6.53 4.98 -9.86
N GLY A 98 6.77 3.90 -9.13
CA GLY A 98 7.11 4.01 -7.71
C GLY A 98 8.17 3.04 -7.21
N GLU A 99 8.88 3.48 -6.17
CA GLU A 99 9.82 2.68 -5.40
C GLU A 99 9.37 2.56 -3.94
N PHE A 100 9.35 1.33 -3.43
CA PHE A 100 9.15 1.02 -2.02
C PHE A 100 10.48 0.68 -1.36
N HIS A 101 10.88 1.51 -0.40
CA HIS A 101 12.10 1.34 0.38
C HIS A 101 11.74 0.77 1.74
N GLN A 102 12.35 -0.34 2.15
CA GLN A 102 12.17 -0.89 3.49
C GLN A 102 13.45 -1.58 3.96
N ALA A 103 13.86 -1.31 5.21
CA ALA A 103 15.02 -1.93 5.84
C ALA A 103 16.34 -1.86 5.00
N GLY A 104 16.48 -0.81 4.17
CA GLY A 104 17.64 -0.62 3.29
C GLY A 104 17.56 -1.37 1.94
N GLN A 105 16.46 -2.07 1.68
CA GLN A 105 16.12 -2.66 0.38
C GLN A 105 15.23 -1.69 -0.42
N VAL A 106 15.22 -1.87 -1.74
CA VAL A 106 14.39 -1.12 -2.69
C VAL A 106 13.66 -2.12 -3.56
N PHE A 107 12.37 -1.89 -3.77
CA PHE A 107 11.47 -2.71 -4.57
C PHE A 107 10.68 -1.79 -5.50
N GLU A 108 10.47 -2.22 -6.74
CA GLU A 108 9.55 -1.53 -7.65
C GLU A 108 8.11 -1.75 -7.15
N LEU A 109 7.31 -0.68 -7.16
CA LEU A 109 5.91 -0.71 -6.77
C LEU A 109 5.14 0.30 -7.61
N ASP A 110 4.70 -0.14 -8.77
CA ASP A 110 3.80 0.65 -9.61
C ASP A 110 2.37 0.51 -9.09
N MET A 111 1.65 1.63 -9.04
CA MET A 111 0.27 1.65 -8.54
C MET A 111 -0.69 2.30 -9.52
N SER A 112 -1.90 1.75 -9.57
CA SER A 112 -3.01 2.33 -10.32
C SER A 112 -4.14 2.75 -9.38
N ALA A 113 -4.88 3.78 -9.76
CA ALA A 113 -6.03 4.23 -8.99
C ALA A 113 -7.08 3.09 -8.87
N LEU A 114 -7.50 2.82 -7.64
CA LEU A 114 -8.60 1.93 -7.33
C LEU A 114 -9.91 2.72 -7.31
N ALA A 115 -11.03 2.04 -7.61
CA ALA A 115 -12.33 2.67 -7.42
C ALA A 115 -12.54 2.95 -5.93
N ALA A 116 -12.82 4.22 -5.58
CA ALA A 116 -13.31 4.57 -4.25
C ALA A 116 -14.54 3.69 -3.95
N ASP A 117 -14.63 3.11 -2.74
CA ASP A 117 -15.69 2.20 -2.27
C ASP A 117 -15.47 0.67 -2.41
N THR A 118 -14.24 0.16 -2.40
CA THR A 118 -14.02 -1.27 -2.12
C THR A 118 -12.95 -1.42 -1.04
N ASP A 119 -13.35 -1.81 0.19
CA ASP A 119 -12.35 -2.33 1.14
C ASP A 119 -11.71 -3.54 0.45
N PRO A 120 -10.38 -3.60 0.33
CA PRO A 120 -9.72 -4.66 -0.40
C PRO A 120 -10.04 -5.97 0.28
N GLU A 121 -10.81 -6.83 -0.41
CA GLU A 121 -11.12 -8.15 0.09
C GLU A 121 -9.80 -8.93 0.14
N PRO A 122 -9.39 -9.44 1.33
CA PRO A 122 -8.31 -10.42 1.39
C PRO A 122 -8.67 -11.51 0.38
N ALA A 123 -7.72 -11.91 -0.48
CA ALA A 123 -8.00 -13.01 -1.38
C ALA A 123 -8.44 -14.17 -0.49
N ALA A 124 -9.60 -14.77 -0.81
CA ALA A 124 -9.98 -16.04 -0.22
C ALA A 124 -8.72 -16.91 -0.26
N THR A 125 -8.29 -17.32 0.93
CA THR A 125 -7.03 -18.01 1.21
C THR A 125 -6.52 -18.75 -0.01
N SER A 126 -5.30 -18.47 -0.45
CA SER A 126 -4.53 -19.45 -1.22
C SER A 126 -4.82 -20.81 -0.58
N ASP A 127 -5.27 -21.79 -1.37
CA ASP A 127 -5.72 -23.11 -0.92
C ASP A 127 -4.51 -23.93 -0.38
N ASP A 128 -3.72 -23.34 0.52
CA ASP A 128 -2.71 -24.02 1.30
C ASP A 128 -3.42 -25.01 2.22
N ARG A 129 -3.13 -26.29 2.02
CA ARG A 129 -3.61 -27.31 2.94
C ARG A 129 -2.69 -27.33 4.15
N ASP A 130 -3.17 -26.80 5.27
CA ASP A 130 -2.56 -27.05 6.57
C ASP A 130 -2.80 -28.52 6.96
N GLN A 131 -1.75 -29.33 7.01
CA GLN A 131 -1.79 -30.69 7.53
C GLN A 131 -1.03 -30.76 8.85
N GLU A 132 -1.75 -31.06 9.94
CA GLU A 132 -1.12 -31.43 11.20
C GLU A 132 -0.38 -32.75 11.04
N PHE A 133 0.89 -32.78 11.43
CA PHE A 133 1.68 -34.00 11.51
C PHE A 133 2.36 -34.09 12.88
N SER A 134 2.56 -35.33 13.33
CA SER A 134 3.30 -35.61 14.55
C SER A 134 4.48 -36.51 14.23
N VAL A 135 5.66 -36.14 14.71
CA VAL A 135 6.87 -36.96 14.62
C VAL A 135 7.26 -37.39 16.03
N SER A 136 7.40 -38.70 16.25
CA SER A 136 7.84 -39.26 17.52
C SER A 136 9.29 -39.73 17.42
N ASN A 137 10.10 -39.38 18.42
CA ASN A 137 11.46 -39.88 18.59
C ASN A 137 11.67 -40.29 20.06
N GLY A 138 11.50 -41.58 20.34
CA GLY A 138 11.49 -42.11 21.71
C GLY A 138 10.29 -41.58 22.51
N ASP A 139 10.53 -41.05 23.71
CA ASP A 139 9.50 -40.50 24.60
C ASP A 139 9.04 -39.07 24.24
N VAL A 140 9.57 -38.51 23.14
CA VAL A 140 9.30 -37.13 22.72
C VAL A 140 8.45 -37.13 21.45
N THR A 141 7.32 -36.41 21.48
CA THR A 141 6.44 -36.16 20.33
C THR A 141 6.47 -34.69 19.98
N LEU A 142 6.85 -34.37 18.74
CA LEU A 142 6.76 -33.03 18.18
C LEU A 142 5.51 -32.97 17.30
N ALA A 143 4.60 -32.05 17.62
CA ALA A 143 3.50 -31.67 16.76
C ALA A 143 3.94 -30.47 15.90
N GLY A 144 3.70 -30.54 14.59
CA GLY A 144 3.98 -29.46 13.65
C GLY A 144 2.88 -29.36 12.59
N ALA A 145 2.78 -28.20 11.96
CA ALA A 145 1.89 -27.98 10.82
C ALA A 145 2.73 -27.96 9.54
N LEU A 146 2.33 -28.72 8.54
CA LEU A 146 2.87 -28.66 7.19
C LEU A 146 1.94 -27.80 6.34
N ARG A 147 2.46 -26.72 5.76
CA ARG A 147 1.79 -26.04 4.65
C ARG A 147 2.25 -26.59 3.33
N LEU A 148 1.29 -27.03 2.52
CA LEU A 148 1.55 -27.52 1.18
C LEU A 148 0.80 -26.65 0.15
N PRO A 149 1.51 -26.06 -0.82
CA PRO A 149 0.88 -25.36 -1.93
C PRO A 149 0.13 -26.34 -2.84
N GLU A 150 -0.91 -25.85 -3.52
CA GLU A 150 -1.67 -26.66 -4.47
C GLU A 150 -0.85 -27.04 -5.72
N GLY A 151 -0.98 -28.31 -6.14
CA GLY A 151 -0.39 -28.83 -7.38
C GLY A 151 0.44 -30.10 -7.19
N ASP A 152 0.72 -30.79 -8.29
CA ASP A 152 1.66 -31.92 -8.30
C ASP A 152 3.10 -31.38 -8.20
N GLY A 153 3.77 -31.70 -7.08
CA GLY A 153 5.12 -31.24 -6.76
C GLY A 153 6.23 -31.78 -7.70
N PRO A 154 7.52 -31.58 -7.35
CA PRO A 154 8.04 -31.33 -5.99
C PRO A 154 8.12 -29.84 -5.61
N PHE A 155 7.83 -29.54 -4.34
CA PHE A 155 8.02 -28.22 -3.75
C PHE A 155 9.26 -28.21 -2.83
N PRO A 156 10.07 -27.14 -2.84
CA PRO A 156 11.13 -26.97 -1.83
C PRO A 156 10.51 -26.81 -0.44
N ALA A 157 11.05 -27.52 0.56
CA ALA A 157 10.57 -27.49 1.94
C ALA A 157 11.59 -26.83 2.88
N VAL A 158 11.11 -26.04 3.84
CA VAL A 158 11.90 -25.42 4.91
C VAL A 158 11.29 -25.82 6.25
N VAL A 159 12.15 -26.18 7.21
CA VAL A 159 11.75 -26.48 8.60
C VAL A 159 12.15 -25.29 9.47
N ILE A 160 11.21 -24.80 10.27
CA ILE A 160 11.38 -23.67 11.21
C ILE A 160 11.28 -24.12 12.66
#